data_AF-A0A8T2MXS4-F1
#
_entry.id   AF-A0A8T2MXS4-F1
#
_cell.length_a   1.000
_cell.length_b   1.000
_cell.length_c   1.000
_cell.angle_alpha   90.00
_cell.angle_beta   90.00
_cell.angle_gamma   90.00
#
_symmetry.space_group_name_H-M   'P 1'
#
loop_
_entity.id
_entity.type
_entity.pdbx_description
1 polymer ?
#
loop_
_entity_poly.entity_id
_entity_poly.type
_entity_poly.pdbx_seq_one_letter_code
_entity_poly.pdbx_strand_id
1 'polypeptide(L)'
;VCLASYCETHLQPHYQSPALKKHKLVQATGNLQEKICSHHDKLLEVYCRTDQQCICYQCMLDEHRGHDTVSAAAEWTEKQEQLGETQGKSKQRIQEREKELQDLRQAVQSYKRSAQAAVEDSERIFTELIRSIERRRSEVKELIRDQEKAAVSRAEGLLERLEQEIAELRRRDAELEQLSHTEDHIHFLQSCQSVCAPPGPGDLPSITVNPHLSFDAVRKSVSELKERLEDVCNGELVKISQEGEMNDPCVTFIQRVPLYIDSCQLTLDPNTAHRNLRLSEGNREVKYVEETQPYPDHPERFDCWEQVLCREGLSGRCYWEAEWSGDGVVIAVSYT
;
A
#
# COMPACT_ATOMS: atom_id res chain seq x y z
N VAL A 1 7.29 76.24 1.36
CA VAL A 1 7.18 75.30 2.50
C VAL A 1 8.55 75.24 3.16
N CYS A 2 8.64 75.30 4.50
CA CYS A 2 9.91 75.14 5.23
C CYS A 2 10.09 73.64 5.55
N LEU A 3 11.24 73.05 5.20
CA LEU A 3 11.54 71.62 5.37
C LEU A 3 12.70 71.44 6.36
N ALA A 4 12.46 71.82 7.61
CA ALA A 4 13.42 71.66 8.69
C ALA A 4 12.86 70.70 9.75
N SER A 5 13.70 69.77 10.20
CA SER A 5 13.43 68.98 11.40
C SER A 5 13.81 69.80 12.62
N TYR A 6 12.84 70.04 13.49
CA TYR A 6 13.05 70.75 14.75
C TYR A 6 13.01 69.77 15.92
N CYS A 7 13.93 69.90 16.86
CA CYS A 7 13.73 69.32 18.19
C CYS A 7 12.66 70.12 18.95
N GLU A 8 12.13 69.55 20.02
CA GLU A 8 11.01 70.11 20.79
C GLU A 8 11.18 71.60 21.15
N THR A 9 12.39 71.99 21.55
CA THR A 9 12.73 73.38 21.90
C THR A 9 12.64 74.34 20.72
N HIS A 10 12.98 73.90 19.51
CA HIS A 10 12.90 74.71 18.29
C HIS A 10 11.52 74.66 17.63
N LEU A 11 10.65 73.75 18.08
CA LEU A 11 9.25 73.68 17.66
C LEU A 11 8.37 74.70 18.41
N GLN A 12 8.72 75.05 19.66
CA GLN A 12 7.99 76.00 20.52
C GLN A 12 7.58 77.32 19.84
N PRO A 13 8.45 78.01 19.06
CA PRO A 13 8.08 79.24 18.36
C PRO A 13 6.94 79.06 17.35
N HIS A 14 6.77 77.87 16.77
CA HIS A 14 5.67 77.55 15.84
C HIS A 14 4.30 77.48 16.53
N TYR A 15 4.27 77.20 17.85
CA TYR A 15 3.05 77.22 18.64
C TYR A 15 2.74 78.58 19.26
N GLN A 16 3.76 79.42 19.46
CA GLN A 16 3.62 80.67 20.22
C GLN A 16 3.49 81.91 19.33
N SER A 17 4.22 81.96 18.20
CA SER A 17 4.24 83.12 17.30
C SER A 17 3.05 83.10 16.32
N PRO A 18 2.23 84.17 16.25
CA PRO A 18 1.14 84.28 15.27
C PRO A 18 1.60 84.14 13.81
N ALA A 19 2.85 84.52 13.51
CA ALA A 19 3.42 84.39 12.17
C ALA A 19 3.76 82.92 11.81
N LEU A 20 4.22 82.13 12.78
CA LEU A 20 4.68 80.76 12.57
C LEU A 20 3.59 79.71 12.82
N LYS A 21 2.50 80.07 13.50
CA LYS A 21 1.28 79.24 13.67
C LYS A 21 0.64 78.83 12.35
N LYS A 22 0.92 79.54 11.26
CA LYS A 22 0.45 79.19 9.90
C LYS A 22 1.21 78.00 9.30
N HIS A 23 2.34 77.60 9.88
CA HIS A 23 3.09 76.44 9.40
C HIS A 23 2.43 75.16 9.91
N LYS A 24 2.08 74.28 8.97
CA LYS A 24 1.55 72.95 9.30
C LYS A 24 2.70 72.05 9.75
N LEU A 25 2.75 71.75 11.03
CA LEU A 25 3.70 70.79 11.60
C LEU A 25 3.21 69.37 11.35
N VAL A 26 4.12 68.48 11.00
CA VAL A 26 3.89 67.04 10.83
C VAL A 26 4.92 66.27 11.64
N GLN A 27 4.60 65.04 12.03
CA GLN A 27 5.54 64.19 12.76
C GLN A 27 6.83 64.01 11.97
N ALA A 28 7.97 64.09 12.66
CA ALA A 28 9.27 63.87 12.05
C ALA A 28 9.30 62.43 11.50
N THR A 29 9.53 62.30 10.20
CA THR A 29 9.66 61.02 9.51
C THR A 29 11.09 60.89 9.01
N GLY A 30 11.60 59.66 8.92
CA GLY A 30 12.93 59.41 8.35
C GLY A 30 13.03 59.91 6.91
N ASN A 31 14.23 60.39 6.54
CA ASN A 31 14.64 60.84 5.20
C ASN A 31 13.76 61.91 4.54
N LEU A 32 13.83 63.15 5.03
CA LEU A 32 13.18 64.31 4.39
C LEU A 32 13.64 64.53 2.93
N GLN A 33 14.91 64.22 2.63
CA GLN A 33 15.48 64.41 1.29
C GLN A 33 14.81 63.54 0.22
N GLU A 34 14.35 62.33 0.58
CA GLU A 34 13.65 61.41 -0.33
C GLU A 34 12.23 61.89 -0.68
N LYS A 35 11.71 62.90 0.02
CA LYS A 35 10.37 63.48 -0.21
C LYS A 35 10.42 64.73 -1.08
N ILE A 36 11.61 65.12 -1.54
CA ILE A 36 11.85 66.32 -2.35
C ILE A 36 12.25 65.87 -3.76
N CYS A 37 11.62 66.49 -4.76
CA CYS A 37 12.01 66.31 -6.16
C CYS A 37 13.43 66.86 -6.38
N SER A 38 14.32 66.00 -6.86
CA SER A 38 15.71 66.34 -7.19
C SER A 38 15.85 67.44 -8.24
N HIS A 39 14.86 67.59 -9.14
CA HIS A 39 14.90 68.55 -10.25
C HIS A 39 14.33 69.92 -9.90
N HIS A 40 13.29 69.95 -9.06
CA HIS A 40 12.48 71.16 -8.83
C HIS A 40 12.54 71.69 -7.39
N ASP A 41 13.18 70.95 -6.48
CA ASP A 41 13.25 71.26 -5.05
C ASP A 41 11.85 71.52 -4.43
N LYS A 42 10.87 70.72 -4.89
CA LYS A 42 9.47 70.75 -4.45
C LYS A 42 9.08 69.40 -3.85
N LEU A 43 8.11 69.39 -2.94
CA LEU A 43 7.58 68.15 -2.34
C LEU A 43 6.95 67.23 -3.38
N LEU A 44 7.14 65.93 -3.19
CA LEU A 44 6.54 64.87 -3.99
C LEU A 44 5.10 64.58 -3.52
N GLU A 45 4.17 65.49 -3.84
CA GLU A 45 2.77 65.44 -3.39
C GLU A 45 1.82 64.79 -4.41
N VAL A 46 2.31 64.45 -5.60
CA VAL A 46 1.56 63.83 -6.70
C VAL A 46 2.11 62.42 -6.93
N TYR A 47 1.24 61.45 -7.23
CA TYR A 47 1.63 60.11 -7.65
C TYR A 47 1.25 59.89 -9.12
N CYS A 48 2.23 59.50 -9.93
CA CYS A 48 1.99 59.12 -11.31
C CYS A 48 1.74 57.61 -11.37
N ARG A 49 0.52 57.18 -11.71
CA ARG A 49 0.15 55.76 -11.82
C ARG A 49 0.80 55.09 -13.02
N THR A 50 0.95 55.83 -14.11
CA THR A 50 1.62 55.35 -15.34
C THR A 50 3.06 54.91 -15.05
N ASP A 51 3.83 55.73 -14.33
CA ASP A 51 5.24 55.47 -14.03
C ASP A 51 5.48 54.91 -12.62
N GLN A 52 4.42 54.73 -11.83
CA GLN A 52 4.41 54.21 -10.46
C GLN A 52 5.36 54.91 -9.47
N GLN A 53 5.46 56.23 -9.54
CA GLN A 53 6.38 57.02 -8.72
C GLN A 53 5.74 58.31 -8.18
N CYS A 54 6.25 58.77 -7.03
CA CYS A 54 5.89 60.06 -6.47
C CYS A 54 6.66 61.18 -7.20
N ILE A 55 5.94 62.20 -7.65
CA ILE A 55 6.45 63.35 -8.41
C ILE A 55 5.98 64.67 -7.77
N CYS A 56 6.61 65.79 -8.12
CA CYS A 56 6.13 67.12 -7.73
C CYS A 56 5.19 67.72 -8.78
N TYR A 57 4.50 68.81 -8.44
CA TYR A 57 3.55 69.47 -9.35
C TYR A 57 4.20 70.03 -10.63
N GLN A 58 5.50 70.37 -10.59
CA GLN A 58 6.22 70.85 -11.77
C GLN A 58 6.49 69.69 -12.75
N CYS A 59 6.95 68.53 -12.25
CA CYS A 59 7.11 67.29 -13.03
C CYS A 59 5.79 66.86 -13.69
N MET A 60 4.65 67.03 -13.00
CA MET A 60 3.31 66.73 -13.53
C MET A 60 2.96 67.56 -14.78
N LEU A 61 3.39 68.83 -14.82
CA LEU A 61 3.12 69.74 -15.94
C LEU A 61 4.11 69.58 -17.10
N ASP A 62 5.32 69.12 -16.80
CA ASP A 62 6.42 68.97 -17.76
C ASP A 62 6.53 67.52 -18.26
N GLU A 63 7.37 66.70 -17.62
CA GLU A 63 7.75 65.35 -18.08
C GLU A 63 6.59 64.34 -18.02
N HIS A 64 5.67 64.48 -17.06
CA HIS A 64 4.54 63.55 -16.87
C HIS A 64 3.23 64.10 -17.46
N ARG A 65 3.33 65.03 -18.41
CA ARG A 65 2.15 65.67 -19.01
C ARG A 65 1.31 64.66 -19.78
N GLY A 66 0.07 64.47 -19.33
CA GLY A 66 -0.88 63.53 -19.94
C GLY A 66 -0.83 62.11 -19.35
N HIS A 67 -0.01 61.86 -18.32
CA HIS A 67 -0.04 60.61 -17.56
C HIS A 67 -1.24 60.57 -16.59
N ASP A 68 -1.62 59.38 -16.16
CA ASP A 68 -2.61 59.22 -15.09
C ASP A 68 -1.95 59.58 -13.76
N THR A 69 -2.38 60.71 -13.19
CA THR A 69 -1.78 61.30 -11.99
C THR A 69 -2.85 61.63 -10.97
N VAL A 70 -2.59 61.29 -9.72
CA VAL A 70 -3.46 61.55 -8.58
C VAL A 70 -2.64 62.19 -7.45
N SER A 71 -3.29 62.69 -6.39
CA SER A 71 -2.53 63.11 -5.21
C SER A 71 -1.92 61.90 -4.51
N ALA A 72 -0.70 62.05 -3.97
CA ALA A 72 -0.03 60.99 -3.24
C ALA A 72 -0.86 60.51 -2.02
N ALA A 73 -1.64 61.40 -1.41
CA ALA A 73 -2.54 61.05 -0.31
C ALA A 73 -3.73 60.19 -0.77
N ALA A 74 -4.30 60.46 -1.95
CA ALA A 74 -5.37 59.67 -2.52
C ALA A 74 -4.88 58.26 -2.91
N GLU A 75 -3.75 58.17 -3.62
CA GLU A 75 -3.15 56.88 -3.97
C GLU A 75 -2.77 56.08 -2.73
N TRP A 76 -2.18 56.73 -1.72
CA TRP A 76 -1.83 56.07 -0.46
C TRP A 76 -3.05 55.44 0.19
N THR A 77 -4.19 56.14 0.21
CA THR A 77 -5.44 55.61 0.78
C THR A 77 -5.91 54.36 0.03
N GLU A 78 -5.89 54.40 -1.31
CA GLU A 78 -6.28 53.26 -2.16
C GLU A 78 -5.33 52.07 -1.99
N LYS A 79 -4.01 52.30 -1.98
CA LYS A 79 -3.01 51.25 -1.77
C LYS A 79 -3.07 50.66 -0.37
N GLN A 80 -3.41 51.48 0.63
CA GLN A 80 -3.60 51.03 2.01
C GLN A 80 -4.82 50.10 2.13
N GLU A 81 -5.91 50.39 1.42
CA GLU A 81 -7.09 49.52 1.34
C GLU A 81 -6.76 48.20 0.62
N GLN A 82 -6.12 48.26 -0.55
CA GLN A 82 -5.67 47.08 -1.31
C GLN A 82 -4.74 46.18 -0.48
N LEU A 83 -3.83 46.77 0.31
CA LEU A 83 -2.95 46.04 1.21
C LEU A 83 -3.75 45.34 2.31
N GLY A 84 -4.76 46.01 2.88
CA GLY A 84 -5.67 45.44 3.87
C GLY A 84 -6.43 44.23 3.33
N GLU A 85 -6.97 44.31 2.11
CA GLU A 85 -7.64 43.19 1.45
C GLU A 85 -6.68 42.03 1.19
N THR A 86 -5.49 42.31 0.67
CA THR A 86 -4.48 41.29 0.38
C THR A 86 -4.01 40.60 1.66
N GLN A 87 -3.81 41.36 2.73
CA GLN A 87 -3.49 40.82 4.05
C GLN A 87 -4.63 39.95 4.60
N GLY A 88 -5.89 40.36 4.42
CA GLY A 88 -7.06 39.57 4.77
C GLY A 88 -7.11 38.23 4.04
N LYS A 89 -6.97 38.25 2.71
CA LYS A 89 -6.89 37.04 1.86
C LYS A 89 -5.75 36.12 2.29
N SER A 90 -4.58 36.68 2.61
CA SER A 90 -3.44 35.90 3.08
C SER A 90 -3.73 35.23 4.42
N LYS A 91 -4.34 35.94 5.38
CA LYS A 91 -4.71 35.37 6.69
C LYS A 91 -5.73 34.25 6.54
N GLN A 92 -6.73 34.42 5.68
CA GLN A 92 -7.71 33.37 5.38
C GLN A 92 -7.04 32.11 4.81
N ARG A 93 -6.16 32.27 3.81
CA ARG A 93 -5.41 31.14 3.23
C ARG A 93 -4.54 30.43 4.25
N ILE A 94 -3.92 31.16 5.18
CA ILE A 94 -3.13 30.56 6.27
C ILE A 94 -4.04 29.69 7.14
N GLN A 95 -5.19 30.21 7.57
CA GLN A 95 -6.15 29.45 8.39
C GLN A 95 -6.67 28.19 7.69
N GLU A 96 -6.99 28.29 6.40
CA GLU A 96 -7.41 27.14 5.58
C GLU A 96 -6.30 26.09 5.52
N ARG A 97 -5.05 26.48 5.27
CA ARG A 97 -3.91 25.55 5.23
C ARG A 97 -3.55 24.96 6.59
N GLU A 98 -3.69 25.72 7.67
CA GLU A 98 -3.52 25.20 9.02
C GLU A 98 -4.57 24.13 9.36
N LYS A 99 -5.82 24.33 8.93
CA LYS A 99 -6.88 23.34 9.07
C LYS A 99 -6.59 22.08 8.24
N GLU A 100 -6.25 22.23 6.95
CA GLU A 100 -5.87 21.10 6.09
C GLU A 100 -4.69 20.30 6.68
N LEU A 101 -3.70 20.99 7.25
CA LEU A 101 -2.56 20.36 7.89
C LEU A 101 -2.97 19.57 9.14
N GLN A 102 -3.91 20.07 9.93
CA GLN A 102 -4.43 19.37 11.09
C GLN A 102 -5.23 18.13 10.68
N ASP A 103 -6.13 18.25 9.70
CA ASP A 103 -6.91 17.14 9.16
C ASP A 103 -5.99 16.04 8.61
N LEU A 104 -4.93 16.45 7.89
CA LEU A 104 -3.90 15.54 7.38
C LEU A 104 -3.17 14.80 8.51
N ARG A 105 -2.74 15.52 9.54
CA ARG A 105 -2.08 14.90 10.71
C ARG A 105 -2.99 13.88 11.38
N GLN A 106 -4.29 14.19 11.52
CA GLN A 106 -5.25 13.26 12.09
C GLN A 106 -5.44 12.02 11.22
N ALA A 107 -5.56 12.19 9.89
CA ALA A 107 -5.68 11.08 8.95
C ALA A 107 -4.46 10.13 9.02
N VAL A 108 -3.24 10.70 9.03
CA VAL A 108 -1.99 9.91 9.17
C VAL A 108 -1.97 9.13 10.48
N GLN A 109 -2.35 9.76 11.60
CA GLN A 109 -2.39 9.06 12.89
C GLN A 109 -3.47 7.97 12.92
N SER A 110 -4.63 8.21 12.31
CA SER A 110 -5.70 7.21 12.18
C SER A 110 -5.22 6.00 11.37
N TYR A 111 -4.58 6.24 10.22
CA TYR A 111 -4.01 5.18 9.39
C TYR A 111 -2.96 4.37 10.16
N LYS A 112 -2.04 5.03 10.87
CA LYS A 112 -1.04 4.36 11.71
C LYS A 112 -1.67 3.46 12.78
N ARG A 113 -2.72 3.92 13.46
CA ARG A 113 -3.44 3.11 14.45
C ARG A 113 -4.16 1.93 13.80
N SER A 114 -4.78 2.15 12.64
CA SER A 114 -5.45 1.08 11.89
C SER A 114 -4.47 -0.01 11.46
N ALA A 115 -3.31 0.38 10.91
CA ALA A 115 -2.27 -0.56 10.52
C ALA A 115 -1.74 -1.35 11.73
N GLN A 116 -1.51 -0.68 12.85
CA GLN A 116 -1.08 -1.33 14.09
C GLN A 116 -2.13 -2.34 14.60
N ALA A 117 -3.41 -1.97 14.59
CA ALA A 117 -4.50 -2.86 14.99
C ALA A 117 -4.58 -4.09 14.06
N ALA A 118 -4.43 -3.91 12.75
CA ALA A 118 -4.41 -5.01 11.79
C ALA A 118 -3.24 -5.98 12.05
N VAL A 119 -2.05 -5.46 12.41
CA VAL A 119 -0.90 -6.29 12.81
C VAL A 119 -1.22 -7.08 14.08
N GLU A 120 -1.71 -6.42 15.12
CA GLU A 120 -2.04 -7.07 16.41
C GLU A 120 -3.10 -8.16 16.25
N ASP A 121 -4.16 -7.90 15.48
CA ASP A 121 -5.18 -8.90 15.18
C ASP A 121 -4.62 -10.07 14.36
N SER A 122 -3.77 -9.80 13.37
CA SER A 122 -3.11 -10.84 12.57
C SER A 122 -2.21 -11.73 13.44
N GLU A 123 -1.39 -11.13 14.30
CA GLU A 123 -0.53 -11.86 15.25
C GLU A 123 -1.34 -12.73 16.20
N ARG A 124 -2.47 -12.23 16.70
CA ARG A 124 -3.39 -13.00 17.54
C ARG A 124 -3.94 -14.22 16.79
N ILE A 125 -4.42 -14.04 15.56
CA ILE A 125 -4.95 -15.13 14.73
C ILE A 125 -3.88 -16.19 14.47
N PHE A 126 -2.68 -15.79 14.07
CA PHE A 126 -1.58 -16.74 13.84
C PHE A 126 -1.18 -17.48 15.13
N THR A 127 -1.20 -16.81 16.27
CA THR A 127 -0.95 -17.44 17.57
C THR A 127 -1.98 -18.52 17.90
N GLU A 128 -3.27 -18.26 17.63
CA GLU A 128 -4.34 -19.25 17.80
C GLU A 128 -4.17 -20.44 16.85
N LEU A 129 -3.79 -20.21 15.60
CA LEU A 129 -3.51 -21.25 14.61
C LEU A 129 -2.34 -22.14 15.05
N ILE A 130 -1.22 -21.55 15.50
CA ILE A 130 -0.05 -22.28 16.00
C ILE A 130 -0.46 -23.21 17.15
N ARG A 131 -1.19 -22.69 18.14
CA ARG A 131 -1.69 -23.49 19.27
C ARG A 131 -2.59 -24.64 18.81
N SER A 132 -3.40 -24.41 17.78
CA SER A 132 -4.26 -25.45 17.20
C SER A 132 -3.44 -26.57 16.54
N ILE A 133 -2.43 -26.21 15.76
CA ILE A 133 -1.52 -27.15 15.10
C ILE A 133 -0.72 -27.95 16.14
N GLU A 134 -0.22 -27.30 17.20
CA GLU A 134 0.48 -27.98 18.29
C GLU A 134 -0.41 -28.99 19.04
N ARG A 135 -1.68 -28.66 19.24
CA ARG A 135 -2.67 -29.59 19.81
C ARG A 135 -2.86 -30.80 18.90
N ARG A 136 -3.10 -30.58 17.60
CA ARG A 136 -3.25 -31.67 16.61
C ARG A 136 -2.00 -32.54 16.50
N ARG A 137 -0.81 -31.94 16.54
CA ARG A 137 0.47 -32.65 16.61
C ARG A 137 0.52 -33.61 17.80
N SER A 138 0.08 -33.15 18.98
CA SER A 138 0.03 -33.97 20.19
C SER A 138 -0.99 -35.11 20.05
N GLU A 139 -2.18 -34.84 19.51
CA GLU A 139 -3.20 -35.87 19.26
C GLU A 139 -2.69 -37.00 18.33
N VAL A 140 -2.02 -36.65 17.24
CA VAL A 140 -1.43 -37.64 16.31
C VAL A 140 -0.34 -38.47 17.00
N LYS A 141 0.48 -37.83 17.84
CA LYS A 141 1.52 -38.53 18.61
C LYS A 141 0.92 -39.55 19.56
N GLU A 142 -0.09 -39.16 20.34
CA GLU A 142 -0.74 -40.06 21.29
C GLU A 142 -1.45 -41.23 20.57
N LEU A 143 -2.12 -40.97 19.44
CA LEU A 143 -2.72 -42.03 18.62
C LEU A 143 -1.71 -43.11 18.20
N ILE A 144 -0.52 -42.70 17.76
CA ILE A 144 0.54 -43.63 17.37
C ILE A 144 1.01 -44.44 18.58
N ARG A 145 1.21 -43.79 19.74
CA ARG A 145 1.67 -44.45 20.97
C ARG A 145 0.63 -45.43 21.53
N ASP A 146 -0.65 -45.08 21.50
CA ASP A 146 -1.72 -45.97 21.92
C ASP A 146 -1.83 -47.20 21.02
N GLN A 147 -1.71 -47.01 19.71
CA GLN A 147 -1.72 -48.11 18.75
C GLN A 147 -0.49 -49.02 18.90
N GLU A 148 0.70 -48.43 19.07
CA GLU A 148 1.95 -49.14 19.38
C GLU A 148 1.79 -49.99 20.64
N LYS A 149 1.38 -49.37 21.75
CA LYS A 149 1.20 -50.04 23.04
C LYS A 149 0.20 -51.18 22.94
N ALA A 150 -0.96 -50.95 22.32
CA ALA A 150 -1.97 -51.99 22.16
C ALA A 150 -1.49 -53.15 21.28
N ALA A 151 -0.73 -52.88 20.22
CA ALA A 151 -0.15 -53.91 19.37
C ALA A 151 0.92 -54.74 20.09
N VAL A 152 1.82 -54.07 20.82
CA VAL A 152 2.87 -54.71 21.61
C VAL A 152 2.28 -55.58 22.72
N SER A 153 1.33 -55.07 23.51
CA SER A 153 0.71 -55.88 24.59
C SER A 153 -0.01 -57.11 24.05
N ARG A 154 -0.64 -57.04 22.86
CA ARG A 154 -1.21 -58.23 22.21
C ARG A 154 -0.14 -59.22 21.78
N ALA A 155 0.99 -58.75 21.24
CA ALA A 155 2.09 -59.59 20.83
C ALA A 155 2.78 -60.27 22.03
N GLU A 156 3.02 -59.53 23.11
CA GLU A 156 3.57 -60.07 24.37
C GLU A 156 2.69 -61.18 24.96
N GLY A 157 1.36 -61.00 24.98
CA GLY A 157 0.44 -62.06 25.44
C GLY A 157 0.40 -63.30 24.54
N LEU A 158 0.74 -63.17 23.25
CA LEU A 158 0.92 -64.33 22.36
C LEU A 158 2.27 -65.02 22.61
N LEU A 159 3.33 -64.25 22.85
CA LEU A 159 4.66 -64.78 23.19
C LEU A 159 4.62 -65.59 24.48
N GLU A 160 4.03 -65.04 25.54
CA GLU A 160 3.92 -65.74 26.84
C GLU A 160 3.16 -67.07 26.70
N ARG A 161 2.09 -67.09 25.91
CA ARG A 161 1.33 -68.32 25.63
C ARG A 161 2.17 -69.35 24.89
N LEU A 162 2.91 -68.94 23.86
CA LEU A 162 3.81 -69.82 23.13
C LEU A 162 4.94 -70.37 24.01
N GLU A 163 5.50 -69.55 24.89
CA GLU A 163 6.52 -69.98 25.84
C GLU A 163 5.98 -71.04 26.81
N GLN A 164 4.75 -70.87 27.32
CA GLN A 164 4.06 -71.86 28.15
C GLN A 164 3.81 -73.16 27.39
N GLU A 165 3.33 -73.09 26.15
CA GLU A 165 3.08 -74.26 25.30
C GLU A 165 4.37 -75.03 25.01
N ILE A 166 5.46 -74.34 24.66
CA ILE A 166 6.79 -74.95 24.47
C ILE A 166 7.28 -75.62 25.77
N ALA A 167 7.11 -74.97 26.92
CA ALA A 167 7.51 -75.55 28.20
C ALA A 167 6.72 -76.82 28.55
N GLU A 168 5.41 -76.84 28.29
CA GLU A 168 4.58 -78.03 28.45
C GLU A 168 4.96 -79.16 27.51
N LEU A 169 5.22 -78.86 26.24
CA LEU A 169 5.68 -79.83 25.25
C LEU A 169 7.03 -80.43 25.65
N ARG A 170 7.99 -79.60 26.06
CA ARG A 170 9.30 -80.06 26.57
C ARG A 170 9.17 -80.96 27.81
N ARG A 171 8.23 -80.65 28.72
CA ARG A 171 7.98 -81.49 29.89
C ARG A 171 7.44 -82.87 29.48
N ARG A 172 6.44 -82.92 28.59
CA ARG A 172 5.87 -84.18 28.08
C ARG A 172 6.91 -84.99 27.32
N ASP A 173 7.74 -84.34 26.51
CA ASP A 173 8.84 -84.98 25.78
C ASP A 173 9.83 -85.66 26.75
N ALA A 174 10.23 -84.96 27.82
CA ALA A 174 11.08 -85.55 28.86
C ALA A 174 10.42 -86.71 29.62
N GLU A 175 9.11 -86.63 29.92
CA GLU A 175 8.34 -87.73 30.52
C GLU A 175 8.28 -88.97 29.59
N LEU A 176 8.09 -88.75 28.28
CA LEU A 176 8.13 -89.81 27.27
C LEU A 176 9.51 -90.45 27.18
N GLU A 177 10.57 -89.64 27.19
CA GLU A 177 11.94 -90.14 27.14
C GLU A 177 12.27 -90.97 28.38
N GLN A 178 11.87 -90.55 29.58
CA GLN A 178 12.03 -91.36 30.80
C GLN A 178 11.25 -92.68 30.73
N LEU A 179 9.99 -92.65 30.26
CA LEU A 179 9.18 -93.85 30.08
C LEU A 179 9.78 -94.83 29.08
N SER A 180 10.42 -94.35 28.01
CA SER A 180 11.05 -95.21 27.01
C SER A 180 12.22 -96.04 27.55
N HIS A 181 12.86 -95.59 28.63
CA HIS A 181 14.00 -96.26 29.28
C HIS A 181 13.61 -97.10 30.50
N THR A 182 12.32 -97.21 30.84
CA THR A 182 11.87 -97.97 32.02
C THR A 182 11.84 -99.48 31.74
N GLU A 183 12.37 -100.29 32.65
CA GLU A 183 12.27 -101.76 32.58
C GLU A 183 10.99 -102.31 33.26
N ASP A 184 10.30 -101.48 34.06
CA ASP A 184 9.02 -101.84 34.68
C ASP A 184 7.86 -101.74 33.67
N HIS A 185 7.48 -102.88 33.11
CA HIS A 185 6.42 -103.01 32.12
C HIS A 185 5.04 -102.61 32.63
N ILE A 186 4.75 -102.73 33.93
CA ILE A 186 3.45 -102.34 34.50
C ILE A 186 3.37 -100.81 34.59
N HIS A 187 4.42 -100.17 35.11
CA HIS A 187 4.53 -98.71 35.15
C HIS A 187 4.49 -98.10 33.75
N PHE A 188 5.18 -98.72 32.78
CA PHE A 188 5.12 -98.30 31.38
C PHE A 188 3.67 -98.30 30.86
N LEU A 189 2.95 -99.43 31.00
CA LEU A 189 1.59 -99.56 30.47
C LEU A 189 0.60 -98.62 31.17
N GLN A 190 0.75 -98.37 32.47
CA GLN A 190 -0.10 -97.45 33.23
C GLN A 190 0.13 -95.98 32.85
N SER A 191 1.39 -95.58 32.71
CA SER A 191 1.76 -94.18 32.45
C SER A 191 1.68 -93.80 30.97
N CYS A 192 1.91 -94.75 30.05
CA CYS A 192 1.88 -94.52 28.60
C CYS A 192 0.51 -94.01 28.11
N GLN A 193 -0.60 -94.50 28.69
CA GLN A 193 -1.95 -94.01 28.35
C GLN A 193 -2.18 -92.54 28.73
N SER A 194 -1.55 -92.06 29.80
CA SER A 194 -1.69 -90.67 30.27
C SER A 194 -0.83 -89.70 29.46
N VAL A 195 0.41 -90.09 29.16
CA VAL A 195 1.40 -89.22 28.52
C VAL A 195 1.21 -89.17 26.99
N CYS A 196 0.73 -90.26 26.37
CA CYS A 196 0.47 -90.29 24.92
C CYS A 196 -0.87 -89.65 24.51
N ALA A 197 -1.71 -89.23 25.46
CA ALA A 197 -2.93 -88.52 25.15
C ALA A 197 -2.56 -87.12 24.60
N PRO A 198 -3.05 -86.72 23.41
CA PRO A 198 -2.81 -85.38 22.91
C PRO A 198 -3.41 -84.36 23.89
N PRO A 199 -2.85 -83.13 23.99
CA PRO A 199 -3.50 -82.05 24.72
C PRO A 199 -4.94 -81.90 24.20
N GLY A 200 -5.89 -81.64 25.11
CA GLY A 200 -7.33 -81.59 24.81
C GLY A 200 -7.69 -80.64 23.64
N PRO A 201 -8.90 -80.78 23.07
CA PRO A 201 -9.24 -80.26 21.75
C PRO A 201 -9.09 -78.75 21.70
N GLY A 202 -8.13 -78.33 20.89
CA GLY A 202 -7.86 -76.96 20.54
C GLY A 202 -6.62 -76.95 19.68
N ASP A 203 -6.77 -77.33 18.40
CA ASP A 203 -5.86 -76.89 17.35
C ASP A 203 -5.81 -75.35 17.43
N LEU A 204 -4.88 -74.85 18.24
CA LEU A 204 -4.70 -73.42 18.45
C LEU A 204 -4.31 -72.85 17.08
N PRO A 205 -5.04 -71.83 16.57
CA PRO A 205 -4.80 -71.32 15.24
C PRO A 205 -3.34 -70.88 15.12
N SER A 206 -2.66 -71.39 14.09
CA SER A 206 -1.26 -71.06 13.81
C SER A 206 -1.07 -69.55 13.83
N ILE A 207 -0.19 -69.06 14.72
CA ILE A 207 0.09 -67.63 14.83
C ILE A 207 0.72 -67.18 13.51
N THR A 208 -0.06 -66.48 12.70
CA THR A 208 0.39 -65.91 11.43
C THR A 208 0.92 -64.52 11.73
N VAL A 209 2.24 -64.35 11.70
CA VAL A 209 2.88 -63.04 11.87
C VAL A 209 2.75 -62.27 10.56
N ASN A 210 2.14 -61.08 10.61
CA ASN A 210 2.19 -60.17 9.47
C ASN A 210 3.52 -59.40 9.48
N PRO A 211 4.42 -59.60 8.51
CA PRO A 211 5.72 -58.93 8.48
C PRO A 211 5.66 -57.46 8.05
N HIS A 212 4.50 -56.92 7.66
CA HIS A 212 4.36 -55.58 7.09
C HIS A 212 3.69 -54.55 8.02
N LEU A 213 3.92 -54.66 9.32
CA LEU A 213 3.46 -53.65 10.29
C LEU A 213 4.25 -52.35 10.12
N SER A 214 3.63 -51.33 9.50
CA SER A 214 4.24 -50.00 9.34
C SER A 214 3.24 -48.88 9.61
N PHE A 215 3.76 -47.72 10.02
CA PHE A 215 3.00 -46.46 10.13
C PHE A 215 3.14 -45.59 8.87
N ASP A 216 3.50 -46.20 7.74
CA ASP A 216 3.75 -45.48 6.48
C ASP A 216 2.50 -44.75 5.98
N ALA A 217 1.32 -45.35 6.16
CA ALA A 217 0.05 -44.70 5.86
C ALA A 217 -0.17 -43.43 6.70
N VAL A 218 0.14 -43.47 8.01
CA VAL A 218 0.04 -42.29 8.89
C VAL A 218 1.01 -41.21 8.46
N ARG A 219 2.27 -41.59 8.16
CA ARG A 219 3.29 -40.66 7.66
C ARG A 219 2.86 -40.00 6.35
N LYS A 220 2.26 -40.78 5.43
CA LYS A 220 1.72 -40.27 4.18
C LYS A 220 0.59 -39.27 4.42
N SER A 221 -0.40 -39.60 5.24
CA SER A 221 -1.51 -38.69 5.56
C SER A 221 -1.05 -37.38 6.21
N VAL A 222 -0.04 -37.43 7.10
CA VAL A 222 0.54 -36.21 7.70
C VAL A 222 1.27 -35.36 6.65
N SER A 223 1.93 -36.00 5.68
CA SER A 223 2.59 -35.30 4.57
C SER A 223 1.56 -34.62 3.64
N GLU A 224 0.47 -35.31 3.30
CA GLU A 224 -0.63 -34.73 2.52
C GLU A 224 -1.32 -33.56 3.26
N LEU A 225 -1.47 -33.66 4.59
CA LEU A 225 -1.98 -32.55 5.41
C LEU A 225 -1.07 -31.32 5.34
N LYS A 226 0.26 -31.52 5.40
CA LYS A 226 1.25 -30.45 5.27
C LYS A 226 1.08 -29.73 3.93
N GLU A 227 1.07 -30.47 2.82
CA GLU A 227 0.95 -29.90 1.48
C GLU A 227 -0.33 -29.05 1.33
N ARG A 228 -1.46 -29.55 1.85
CA ARG A 228 -2.73 -28.80 1.84
C ARG A 228 -2.68 -27.51 2.65
N LEU A 229 -2.02 -27.54 3.82
CA LEU A 229 -1.85 -26.35 4.64
C LEU A 229 -0.96 -25.31 3.94
N GLU A 230 0.13 -25.75 3.31
CA GLU A 230 1.01 -24.86 2.56
C GLU A 230 0.29 -24.21 1.37
N ASP A 231 -0.50 -24.97 0.62
CA ASP A 231 -1.29 -24.46 -0.51
C ASP A 231 -2.31 -23.38 -0.09
N VAL A 232 -3.08 -23.66 0.97
CA VAL A 232 -4.03 -22.69 1.53
C VAL A 232 -3.32 -21.43 2.01
N CYS A 233 -2.21 -21.56 2.74
CA CYS A 233 -1.44 -20.42 3.22
C CYS A 233 -0.91 -19.57 2.06
N ASN A 234 -0.34 -20.19 1.03
CA ASN A 234 0.20 -19.46 -0.12
C ASN A 234 -0.89 -18.72 -0.89
N GLY A 235 -2.04 -19.36 -1.12
CA GLY A 235 -3.17 -18.74 -1.81
C GLY A 235 -3.76 -17.53 -1.08
N GLU A 236 -3.89 -17.60 0.25
CA GLU A 236 -4.43 -16.50 1.05
C GLU A 236 -3.43 -15.36 1.25
N LEU A 237 -2.12 -15.66 1.39
CA LEU A 237 -1.09 -14.63 1.53
C LEU A 237 -1.03 -13.68 0.32
N VAL A 238 -1.26 -14.20 -0.89
CA VAL A 238 -1.34 -13.37 -2.10
C VAL A 238 -2.49 -12.38 -2.02
N LYS A 239 -3.68 -12.81 -1.55
CA LYS A 239 -4.84 -11.92 -1.40
C LYS A 239 -4.60 -10.85 -0.34
N ILE A 240 -4.04 -11.24 0.81
CA ILE A 240 -3.69 -10.31 1.90
C ILE A 240 -2.71 -9.24 1.40
N SER A 241 -1.73 -9.62 0.57
CA SER A 241 -0.78 -8.66 0.02
C SER A 241 -1.42 -7.64 -0.92
N GLN A 242 -2.38 -8.06 -1.75
CA GLN A 242 -3.12 -7.17 -2.67
C GLN A 242 -4.01 -6.18 -1.91
N GLU A 243 -4.66 -6.61 -0.83
CA GLU A 243 -5.49 -5.73 0.01
C GLU A 243 -4.66 -4.66 0.75
N GLY A 244 -3.38 -4.93 1.00
CA GLY A 244 -2.43 -3.98 1.58
C GLY A 244 -2.02 -2.85 0.61
N GLU A 245 -1.93 -3.13 -0.68
CA GLU A 245 -1.49 -2.17 -1.70
C GLU A 245 -2.57 -1.14 -2.08
N MET A 246 -3.86 -1.49 -2.00
CA MET A 246 -4.96 -0.59 -2.35
C MET A 246 -5.23 0.54 -1.34
N ASN A 247 -4.61 0.49 -0.16
CA ASN A 247 -4.89 1.41 0.95
C ASN A 247 -3.78 2.45 1.19
N ASP A 248 -2.91 2.72 0.22
CA ASP A 248 -1.87 3.75 0.34
C ASP A 248 -2.51 5.15 0.47
N PRO A 249 -2.34 5.83 1.62
CA PRO A 249 -2.81 7.21 1.79
C PRO A 249 -2.27 8.14 0.70
N CYS A 250 -1.05 7.88 0.19
CA CYS A 250 -0.40 8.69 -0.83
C CYS A 250 -1.20 8.68 -2.15
N VAL A 251 -1.80 7.56 -2.53
CA VAL A 251 -2.65 7.44 -3.73
C VAL A 251 -3.95 8.25 -3.56
N THR A 252 -4.55 8.24 -2.37
CA THR A 252 -5.72 9.08 -2.06
C THR A 252 -5.37 10.58 -1.99
N PHE A 253 -4.15 10.93 -1.57
CA PHE A 253 -3.65 12.30 -1.62
C PHE A 253 -3.40 12.79 -3.05
N ILE A 254 -2.90 11.92 -3.95
CA ILE A 254 -2.70 12.24 -5.37
C ILE A 254 -4.03 12.49 -6.06
N GLN A 255 -5.10 11.73 -5.75
CA GLN A 255 -6.45 12.01 -6.28
C GLN A 255 -7.02 13.37 -5.86
N ARG A 256 -6.55 13.96 -4.74
CA ARG A 256 -6.96 15.29 -4.28
C ARG A 256 -6.14 16.44 -4.88
N VAL A 257 -4.99 16.16 -5.48
CA VAL A 257 -4.28 17.11 -6.34
C VAL A 257 -4.93 17.02 -7.71
N PRO A 258 -5.27 18.14 -8.40
CA PRO A 258 -5.81 18.04 -9.73
C PRO A 258 -4.83 17.28 -10.64
N LEU A 259 -5.20 16.07 -11.06
CA LEU A 259 -4.48 15.25 -12.07
C LEU A 259 -4.15 16.04 -13.36
N TYR A 260 -4.83 17.18 -13.52
CA TYR A 260 -4.65 18.17 -14.58
C TYR A 260 -3.22 18.72 -14.74
N ILE A 261 -2.38 18.70 -13.69
CA ILE A 261 -1.01 19.26 -13.77
C ILE A 261 -0.10 18.43 -14.70
N ASP A 262 -0.32 17.12 -14.81
CA ASP A 262 0.49 16.20 -15.63
C ASP A 262 -0.26 15.75 -16.92
N SER A 263 -1.28 16.52 -17.36
CA SER A 263 -2.09 16.19 -18.54
C SER A 263 -1.28 16.29 -19.85
N CYS A 264 -1.30 15.22 -20.63
CA CYS A 264 -0.62 15.10 -21.91
C CYS A 264 -1.65 15.05 -23.04
N GLN A 265 -1.42 15.84 -24.08
CA GLN A 265 -2.24 15.81 -25.29
C GLN A 265 -1.65 14.80 -26.27
N LEU A 266 -2.40 13.73 -26.52
CA LEU A 266 -2.02 12.67 -27.45
C LEU A 266 -2.71 12.85 -28.81
N THR A 267 -2.02 12.46 -29.88
CA THR A 267 -2.54 12.38 -31.24
C THR A 267 -2.17 11.05 -31.88
N LEU A 268 -3.11 10.43 -32.59
CA LEU A 268 -2.95 9.14 -33.23
C LEU A 268 -2.12 9.28 -34.51
N ASP A 269 -1.18 8.36 -34.73
CA ASP A 269 -0.30 8.36 -35.89
C ASP A 269 -0.95 7.61 -37.08
N PRO A 270 -1.30 8.32 -38.17
CA PRO A 270 -1.87 7.70 -39.37
C PRO A 270 -0.94 6.69 -40.07
N ASN A 271 0.37 6.75 -39.82
CA ASN A 271 1.33 5.82 -40.40
C ASN A 271 1.27 4.43 -39.77
N THR A 272 0.83 4.36 -38.50
CA THR A 272 0.68 3.09 -37.76
C THR A 272 -0.72 2.51 -37.90
N ALA A 273 -1.73 3.36 -38.09
CA ALA A 273 -3.14 2.98 -38.08
C ALA A 273 -3.48 1.83 -39.06
N HIS A 274 -4.13 0.79 -38.54
CA HIS A 274 -4.66 -0.29 -39.37
C HIS A 274 -5.68 0.24 -40.40
N ARG A 275 -5.76 -0.42 -41.56
CA ARG A 275 -6.61 0.04 -42.68
C ARG A 275 -8.11 0.04 -42.37
N ASN A 276 -8.57 -0.70 -41.37
CA ASN A 276 -9.97 -0.70 -40.93
C ASN A 276 -10.26 0.32 -39.81
N LEU A 277 -9.30 1.20 -39.50
CA LEU A 277 -9.47 2.29 -38.53
C LEU A 277 -9.52 3.64 -39.24
N ARG A 278 -10.62 4.37 -39.08
CA ARG A 278 -10.76 5.74 -39.59
C ARG A 278 -10.40 6.73 -38.50
N LEU A 279 -9.41 7.59 -38.77
CA LEU A 279 -9.04 8.70 -37.88
C LEU A 279 -9.84 9.95 -38.20
N SER A 280 -10.32 10.65 -37.18
CA SER A 280 -11.07 11.91 -37.27
C SER A 280 -10.63 12.91 -36.19
N GLU A 281 -11.24 14.10 -36.19
CA GLU A 281 -10.99 15.17 -35.21
C GLU A 281 -9.50 15.52 -35.01
N GLY A 282 -8.77 15.71 -36.12
CA GLY A 282 -7.33 16.00 -36.04
C GLY A 282 -6.51 14.85 -35.45
N ASN A 283 -6.93 13.60 -35.75
CA ASN A 283 -6.34 12.35 -35.25
C ASN A 283 -6.46 12.18 -33.73
N ARG A 284 -7.55 12.67 -33.13
CA ARG A 284 -7.86 12.44 -31.71
C ARG A 284 -8.98 11.43 -31.50
N GLU A 285 -9.68 11.10 -32.56
CA GLU A 285 -10.75 10.11 -32.57
C GLU A 285 -10.37 9.00 -33.54
N VAL A 286 -10.66 7.75 -33.16
CA VAL A 286 -10.52 6.57 -34.01
C VAL A 286 -11.80 5.76 -33.97
N LYS A 287 -12.23 5.32 -35.15
CA LYS A 287 -13.42 4.50 -35.32
C LYS A 287 -13.14 3.30 -36.20
N TYR A 288 -13.61 2.13 -35.78
CA TYR A 288 -13.62 0.95 -36.64
C TYR A 288 -14.62 1.11 -37.80
N VAL A 289 -14.19 0.76 -39.01
CA VAL A 289 -15.00 0.75 -40.22
C VAL A 289 -14.68 -0.50 -41.04
N GLU A 290 -15.69 -1.12 -41.63
CA GLU A 290 -15.50 -2.30 -42.50
C GLU A 290 -14.78 -1.95 -43.82
N GLU A 291 -14.86 -0.68 -44.22
CA GLU A 291 -14.25 -0.17 -45.45
C GLU A 291 -12.74 0.06 -45.25
N THR A 292 -11.93 -0.52 -46.14
CA THR A 292 -10.49 -0.29 -46.14
C THR A 292 -10.17 1.18 -46.41
N GLN A 293 -9.55 1.85 -45.45
CA GLN A 293 -9.15 3.24 -45.53
C GLN A 293 -7.92 3.40 -46.46
N PRO A 294 -7.89 4.46 -47.29
CA PRO A 294 -6.88 4.66 -48.33
C PRO A 294 -5.56 5.22 -47.76
N TYR A 295 -5.06 4.67 -46.65
CA TYR A 295 -3.77 5.07 -46.11
C TYR A 295 -2.62 4.58 -47.01
N PRO A 296 -1.56 5.38 -47.20
CA PRO A 296 -0.35 4.96 -47.91
C PRO A 296 0.33 3.76 -47.23
N ASP A 297 1.00 2.91 -48.00
CA ASP A 297 1.84 1.86 -47.42
C ASP A 297 2.95 2.47 -46.56
N HIS A 298 3.16 1.91 -45.36
CA HIS A 298 4.19 2.36 -44.42
C HIS A 298 4.71 1.14 -43.62
N PRO A 299 6.02 1.02 -43.36
CA PRO A 299 6.59 -0.14 -42.66
C PRO A 299 6.10 -0.33 -41.22
N GLU A 300 5.64 0.74 -40.57
CA GLU A 300 5.12 0.71 -39.18
C GLU A 300 3.61 0.48 -39.12
N ARG A 301 2.94 0.27 -40.26
CA ARG A 301 1.50 0.07 -40.30
C ARG A 301 1.14 -1.30 -39.75
N PHE A 302 0.14 -1.33 -38.87
CA PHE A 302 -0.45 -2.61 -38.47
C PHE A 302 -1.30 -3.15 -39.62
N ASP A 303 -0.95 -4.36 -40.08
CA ASP A 303 -1.69 -5.07 -41.14
C ASP A 303 -2.46 -6.29 -40.63
N CYS A 304 -2.16 -6.76 -39.41
CA CYS A 304 -2.76 -7.97 -38.83
C CYS A 304 -3.83 -7.69 -37.76
N TRP A 305 -3.67 -6.63 -36.98
CA TRP A 305 -4.56 -6.27 -35.86
C TRP A 305 -5.02 -4.83 -36.00
N GLU A 306 -6.28 -4.55 -35.62
CA GLU A 306 -6.88 -3.22 -35.66
C GLU A 306 -6.31 -2.30 -34.57
N GLN A 307 -5.06 -1.87 -34.75
CA GLN A 307 -4.31 -1.06 -33.80
C GLN A 307 -3.86 0.27 -34.42
N VAL A 308 -3.56 1.23 -33.56
CA VAL A 308 -2.97 2.53 -33.90
C VAL A 308 -2.17 3.01 -32.68
N LEU A 309 -1.00 3.60 -32.92
CA LEU A 309 -0.17 4.22 -31.87
C LEU A 309 -0.36 5.73 -31.85
N CYS A 310 -0.06 6.34 -30.71
CA CYS A 310 0.11 7.79 -30.63
C CYS A 310 1.47 8.20 -31.17
N ARG A 311 1.55 9.41 -31.72
CA ARG A 311 2.79 9.97 -32.26
C ARG A 311 3.76 10.40 -31.15
N GLU A 312 3.23 10.83 -30.02
CA GLU A 312 4.01 11.32 -28.89
C GLU A 312 4.60 10.16 -28.08
N GLY A 313 5.91 10.20 -27.86
CA GLY A 313 6.56 9.37 -26.85
C GLY A 313 6.27 9.90 -25.44
N LEU A 314 5.90 9.01 -24.52
CA LEU A 314 5.64 9.37 -23.12
C LEU A 314 6.90 9.18 -22.27
N SER A 315 7.21 10.17 -21.42
CA SER A 315 8.33 10.10 -20.48
C SER A 315 7.98 10.77 -19.15
N GLY A 316 8.32 10.14 -18.03
CA GLY A 316 7.98 10.64 -16.70
C GLY A 316 6.54 10.27 -16.28
N ARG A 317 5.86 11.17 -15.56
CA ARG A 317 4.44 11.01 -15.20
C ARG A 317 3.58 11.67 -16.27
N CYS A 318 2.67 10.91 -16.84
CA CYS A 318 1.77 11.37 -17.90
C CYS A 318 0.34 10.93 -17.57
N TYR A 319 -0.60 11.84 -17.78
CA TYR A 319 -2.04 11.58 -17.63
C TYR A 319 -2.77 11.89 -18.94
N TRP A 320 -3.65 10.98 -19.37
CA TRP A 320 -4.55 11.20 -20.50
C TRP A 320 -5.89 10.52 -20.22
N GLU A 321 -6.94 11.02 -20.87
CA GLU A 321 -8.28 10.46 -20.83
C GLU A 321 -8.71 10.11 -22.25
N ALA A 322 -9.50 9.06 -22.39
CA ALA A 322 -10.12 8.68 -23.66
C ALA A 322 -11.60 8.39 -23.42
N GLU A 323 -12.45 9.05 -24.17
CA GLU A 323 -13.87 8.71 -24.25
C GLU A 323 -14.04 7.58 -25.27
N TRP A 324 -14.86 6.58 -24.93
CA TRP A 324 -15.09 5.42 -25.80
C TRP A 324 -16.55 4.98 -25.79
N SER A 325 -16.98 4.38 -26.90
CA SER A 325 -18.28 3.72 -27.03
C SER A 325 -18.18 2.54 -28.03
N GLY A 326 -19.00 1.50 -27.85
CA GLY A 326 -19.03 0.31 -28.73
C GLY A 326 -18.89 -1.02 -27.99
N ASP A 327 -18.54 -2.08 -28.73
CA ASP A 327 -18.50 -3.46 -28.22
C ASP A 327 -17.19 -3.82 -27.49
N GLY A 328 -16.16 -2.99 -27.59
CA GLY A 328 -14.91 -3.16 -26.86
C GLY A 328 -13.80 -2.21 -27.32
N VAL A 329 -12.92 -1.81 -26.38
CA VAL A 329 -11.72 -1.03 -26.65
C VAL A 329 -10.57 -1.54 -25.77
N VAL A 330 -9.35 -1.54 -26.30
CA VAL A 330 -8.13 -1.81 -25.54
C VAL A 330 -7.24 -0.58 -25.60
N ILE A 331 -6.91 -0.03 -24.43
CA ILE A 331 -6.00 1.11 -24.27
C ILE A 331 -4.75 0.59 -23.57
N ALA A 332 -3.58 0.82 -24.14
CA ALA A 332 -2.32 0.34 -23.62
C ALA A 332 -1.18 1.34 -23.87
N VAL A 333 -0.07 1.14 -23.16
CA VAL A 333 1.21 1.79 -23.44
C VAL A 333 2.14 0.73 -24.01
N SER A 334 2.82 1.04 -25.12
CA SER A 334 3.79 0.15 -25.73
C SER A 334 5.15 0.83 -25.89
N TYR A 335 6.20 0.01 -25.98
CA TYR A 335 7.43 0.45 -26.59
C TYR A 335 7.21 0.58 -28.10
N THR A 336 7.91 1.54 -28.71
CA THR A 336 7.95 1.72 -30.16
C THR A 336 9.08 0.90 -30.76
#